data_AF-A0A061QIJ6-F1
#
_entry.id   AF-A0A061QIJ6-F1
#
_cell.length_a   1.000
_cell.length_b   1.000
_cell.length_c   1.000
_cell.angle_alpha   90.00
_cell.angle_beta   90.00
_cell.angle_gamma   90.00
#
_symmetry.space_group_name_H-M   'P 1'
#
loop_
_entity.id
_entity.type
_entity.pdbx_description
1 polymer ?
#
loop_
_entity_poly.entity_id
_entity_poly.type
_entity_poly.pdbx_seq_one_letter_code
_entity_poly.pdbx_strand_id
1 'polypeptide(L)'
;IYSRDTWEQSRSTGRYLRHVAATRGSKIVRGLVRPVLWIASVALAVNIYVVASEQEALPFDLRHLKVVYRPFELTSFALSLLLVFRTEASYARWEAARSNWMTVITACRNLSGLGRGYSGARGAGRVAAVCRWTAAYAWCLKDHLQPTNDLRARLQPLLSDGEAAFLL
;
A
#
# COMPACT_ATOMS: atom_id res chain seq x y z
N ILE A 1 -6.77 21.56 -2.47
CA ILE A 1 -7.88 22.40 -1.98
C ILE A 1 -8.97 22.29 -3.04
N TYR A 2 -10.10 21.68 -2.72
CA TYR A 2 -11.13 21.29 -3.69
C TYR A 2 -11.83 22.53 -4.28
N SER A 3 -11.83 22.68 -5.60
CA SER A 3 -12.61 23.68 -6.34
C SER A 3 -14.07 23.20 -6.52
N ARG A 4 -15.00 24.11 -6.83
CA ARG A 4 -16.42 23.79 -7.04
C ARG A 4 -16.62 22.69 -8.10
N ASP A 5 -15.84 22.72 -9.17
CA ASP A 5 -15.89 21.70 -10.23
C ASP A 5 -15.41 20.33 -9.76
N THR A 6 -14.41 20.28 -8.85
CA THR A 6 -13.98 19.01 -8.24
C THR A 6 -15.03 18.44 -7.28
N TRP A 7 -15.91 19.28 -6.69
CA TRP A 7 -16.99 18.84 -5.83
C TRP A 7 -18.12 18.16 -6.61
N GLU A 8 -18.47 18.67 -7.79
CA GLU A 8 -19.44 18.03 -8.69
C GLU A 8 -18.93 16.70 -9.25
N GLN A 9 -17.65 16.62 -9.61
CA GLN A 9 -17.02 15.36 -10.03
C GLN A 9 -17.06 14.28 -8.94
N SER A 10 -16.98 14.67 -7.65
CA SER A 10 -17.12 13.73 -6.52
C SER A 10 -18.55 13.20 -6.30
N ARG A 11 -19.58 13.79 -6.91
CA ARG A 11 -20.95 13.24 -6.96
C ARG A 11 -21.17 12.25 -8.10
N SER A 12 -20.21 12.07 -9.01
CA SER A 12 -20.35 11.14 -10.14
C SER A 12 -20.34 9.67 -9.68
N THR A 13 -21.44 8.96 -9.92
CA THR A 13 -21.59 7.52 -9.62
C THR A 13 -20.66 6.66 -10.48
N GLY A 14 -20.27 7.12 -11.67
CA GLY A 14 -19.32 6.46 -12.57
C GLY A 14 -17.87 6.41 -12.05
N ARG A 15 -17.57 7.07 -10.91
CA ARG A 15 -16.27 6.97 -10.23
C ARG A 15 -15.97 5.54 -9.75
N TYR A 16 -16.97 4.82 -9.22
CA TYR A 16 -16.77 3.47 -8.73
C TYR A 16 -16.40 2.49 -9.85
N LEU A 17 -17.05 2.61 -11.01
CA LEU A 17 -16.74 1.79 -12.18
C LEU A 17 -15.32 2.04 -12.72
N ARG A 18 -14.88 3.30 -12.75
CA ARG A 18 -13.50 3.65 -13.13
C ARG A 18 -12.48 3.08 -12.15
N HIS A 19 -12.75 3.12 -10.85
CA HIS A 19 -11.87 2.52 -9.86
C HIS A 19 -11.84 0.99 -9.99
N VAL A 20 -13.00 0.33 -10.14
CA VAL A 20 -13.08 -1.13 -10.37
C VAL A 20 -12.32 -1.54 -11.63
N ALA A 21 -12.43 -0.78 -12.73
CA ALA A 21 -11.69 -1.03 -13.96
C ALA A 21 -10.17 -0.86 -13.76
N ALA A 22 -9.74 0.17 -13.02
CA ALA A 22 -8.34 0.40 -12.69
C ALA A 22 -7.77 -0.65 -11.70
N THR A 23 -8.60 -1.25 -10.85
CA THR A 23 -8.19 -2.32 -9.91
C THR A 23 -7.62 -3.54 -10.64
N ARG A 24 -7.99 -3.76 -11.91
CA ARG A 24 -7.47 -4.87 -12.75
C ARG A 24 -5.94 -4.82 -12.94
N GLY A 25 -5.31 -3.66 -12.80
CA GLY A 25 -3.85 -3.49 -12.83
C GLY A 25 -3.12 -3.71 -11.50
N SER A 26 -3.86 -3.88 -10.39
CA SER A 26 -3.28 -3.95 -9.05
C SER A 26 -2.43 -5.22 -8.87
N LYS A 27 -1.26 -5.07 -8.23
CA LYS A 27 -0.39 -6.20 -7.84
C LYS A 27 -1.12 -7.17 -6.91
N ILE A 28 -2.02 -6.65 -6.07
CA ILE A 28 -2.83 -7.44 -5.13
C ILE A 28 -3.78 -8.35 -5.91
N VAL A 29 -4.54 -7.79 -6.86
CA VAL A 29 -5.47 -8.58 -7.69
C VAL A 29 -4.73 -9.64 -8.49
N ARG A 30 -3.60 -9.29 -9.12
CA ARG A 30 -2.76 -10.26 -9.83
C ARG A 30 -2.26 -11.39 -8.93
N GLY A 31 -1.92 -11.09 -7.67
CA GLY A 31 -1.55 -12.09 -6.68
C GLY A 31 -2.70 -13.04 -6.31
N LEU A 32 -3.94 -12.56 -6.32
CA LEU A 32 -5.14 -13.34 -5.99
C LEU A 32 -5.66 -14.19 -7.16
N VAL A 33 -5.34 -13.86 -8.42
CA VAL A 33 -5.84 -14.61 -9.59
C VAL A 33 -5.42 -16.08 -9.53
N ARG A 34 -4.16 -16.38 -9.18
CA ARG A 34 -3.65 -17.76 -9.12
C ARG A 34 -4.40 -18.65 -8.11
N PRO A 35 -4.57 -18.27 -6.83
CA PRO A 35 -5.33 -19.10 -5.88
C PRO A 35 -6.82 -19.18 -6.24
N VAL A 36 -7.42 -18.13 -6.78
CA VAL A 36 -8.83 -18.16 -7.21
C VAL A 36 -9.04 -19.14 -8.37
N LEU A 37 -8.17 -19.12 -9.38
CA LEU A 37 -8.23 -20.06 -10.49
C LEU A 37 -8.04 -21.52 -10.03
N TRP A 38 -7.14 -21.75 -9.06
CA TRP A 38 -6.98 -23.07 -8.46
C TRP A 38 -8.30 -23.57 -7.83
N ILE A 39 -8.91 -22.77 -6.95
CA ILE A 39 -10.18 -23.14 -6.30
C ILE A 39 -11.29 -23.36 -7.34
N ALA A 40 -11.38 -22.48 -8.36
CA ALA A 40 -12.36 -22.62 -9.44
C ALA A 40 -12.14 -23.90 -10.25
N SER A 41 -10.89 -24.28 -10.52
CA SER A 41 -10.57 -25.51 -11.24
C SER A 41 -10.97 -26.76 -10.45
N VAL A 42 -10.74 -26.78 -9.14
CA VAL A 42 -11.16 -27.88 -8.25
C VAL A 42 -12.68 -27.96 -8.19
N ALA A 43 -13.36 -26.82 -8.01
CA ALA A 43 -14.82 -26.77 -7.98
C ALA A 43 -15.43 -27.26 -9.30
N LEU A 44 -14.86 -26.87 -10.43
CA LEU A 44 -15.27 -27.33 -11.76
C LEU A 44 -15.08 -28.85 -11.92
N ALA A 45 -13.93 -29.38 -11.49
CA ALA A 45 -13.67 -30.82 -11.53
C ALA A 45 -14.66 -31.62 -10.68
N VAL A 46 -14.98 -31.14 -9.48
CA VAL A 46 -16.01 -31.75 -8.62
C VAL A 46 -17.39 -31.71 -9.29
N ASN A 47 -17.75 -30.59 -9.93
CA ASN A 47 -19.03 -30.46 -10.63
C ASN A 47 -19.13 -31.44 -11.82
N ILE A 48 -18.10 -31.51 -12.65
CA ILE A 48 -18.02 -32.47 -13.77
C ILE A 48 -18.16 -33.91 -13.25
N TYR A 49 -17.49 -34.24 -12.14
CA TYR A 49 -17.61 -35.56 -11.52
C TYR A 49 -19.04 -35.88 -11.08
N VAL A 50 -19.72 -34.94 -10.41
CA VAL A 50 -21.12 -35.14 -9.97
C VAL A 50 -22.04 -35.40 -11.17
N VAL A 51 -21.94 -34.58 -12.21
CA VAL A 51 -22.77 -34.73 -13.43
C VAL A 51 -22.48 -36.06 -14.15
N ALA A 52 -21.20 -36.43 -14.30
CA ALA A 52 -20.82 -37.69 -14.94
C ALA A 52 -21.24 -38.93 -14.11
N SER A 53 -21.25 -38.81 -12.78
CA SER A 53 -21.75 -39.86 -11.88
C SER A 53 -23.28 -40.01 -11.95
N GLU A 54 -24.03 -38.94 -12.17
CA GLU A 54 -25.49 -38.99 -12.37
C GLU A 54 -25.87 -39.69 -13.68
N GLN A 55 -25.04 -39.57 -14.71
CA GLN A 55 -25.24 -40.22 -16.01
C GLN A 55 -24.76 -41.68 -16.06
N GLU A 56 -24.34 -42.26 -14.93
CA GLU A 56 -23.74 -43.60 -14.83
C GLU A 56 -22.53 -43.81 -15.77
N ALA A 57 -21.91 -42.72 -16.24
CA ALA A 57 -20.82 -42.77 -17.21
C ALA A 57 -19.47 -43.15 -16.59
N LEU A 58 -19.40 -43.30 -15.26
CA LEU A 58 -18.17 -43.58 -14.51
C LEU A 58 -18.24 -44.96 -13.83
N PRO A 59 -17.18 -45.78 -13.93
CA PRO A 59 -17.13 -47.12 -13.34
C PRO A 59 -16.82 -47.12 -11.82
N PHE A 60 -16.62 -45.95 -11.21
CA PHE A 60 -16.28 -45.80 -9.80
C PHE A 60 -17.26 -44.86 -9.09
N ASP A 61 -17.69 -45.23 -7.90
CA ASP A 61 -18.64 -44.47 -7.11
C ASP A 61 -17.97 -43.90 -5.85
N LEU A 62 -17.65 -42.60 -5.85
CA LEU A 62 -17.10 -41.86 -4.70
C LEU A 62 -18.18 -41.12 -3.89
N ARG A 63 -19.48 -41.37 -4.13
CA ARG A 63 -20.59 -40.70 -3.40
C ARG A 63 -20.59 -40.97 -1.89
N HIS A 64 -19.87 -42.00 -1.46
CA HIS A 64 -19.69 -42.33 -0.04
C HIS A 64 -18.73 -41.36 0.69
N LEU A 65 -17.98 -40.53 -0.04
CA LEU A 65 -17.09 -39.53 0.53
C LEU A 65 -17.90 -38.33 1.05
N LYS A 66 -18.36 -38.40 2.29
CA LYS A 66 -19.09 -37.30 2.94
C LYS A 66 -18.12 -36.27 3.48
N VAL A 67 -18.20 -35.05 2.98
CA VAL A 67 -17.51 -33.90 3.57
C VAL A 67 -18.23 -33.49 4.85
N VAL A 68 -17.54 -33.54 5.99
CA VAL A 68 -18.09 -33.10 7.28
C VAL A 68 -18.08 -31.57 7.31
N TYR A 69 -19.25 -30.94 7.29
CA TYR A 69 -19.38 -29.47 7.20
C TYR A 69 -19.10 -28.73 8.51
N ARG A 70 -19.36 -29.35 9.68
CA ARG A 70 -19.18 -28.72 11.00
C ARG A 70 -17.81 -28.07 11.26
N PRO A 71 -16.67 -28.71 10.97
CA PRO A 71 -15.37 -28.04 11.14
C PRO A 71 -15.17 -26.86 10.17
N PHE A 72 -15.83 -26.87 9.01
CA PHE A 72 -15.76 -25.75 8.06
C PHE A 72 -16.45 -24.49 8.60
N GLU A 73 -17.57 -24.62 9.32
CA GLU A 73 -18.25 -23.46 9.92
C GLU A 73 -17.42 -22.79 11.01
N LEU A 74 -16.88 -23.60 11.95
CA LEU A 74 -16.03 -23.11 13.04
C LEU A 74 -14.75 -22.45 12.50
N THR A 75 -14.12 -23.06 11.50
CA THR A 75 -12.91 -22.51 10.89
C THR A 75 -13.18 -21.28 10.04
N SER A 76 -14.30 -21.21 9.33
CA SER A 76 -14.71 -20.02 8.58
C SER A 76 -14.93 -18.83 9.51
N PHE A 77 -15.64 -19.03 10.63
CA PHE A 77 -15.81 -17.99 11.64
C PHE A 77 -14.45 -17.53 12.21
N ALA A 78 -13.61 -18.47 12.65
CA ALA A 78 -12.28 -18.15 13.17
C ALA A 78 -11.40 -17.41 12.14
N LEU A 79 -11.44 -17.83 10.88
CA LEU A 79 -10.68 -17.20 9.79
C LEU A 79 -11.16 -15.77 9.51
N SER A 80 -12.48 -15.52 9.58
CA SER A 80 -13.03 -14.18 9.41
C SER A 80 -12.56 -13.23 10.52
N LEU A 81 -12.56 -13.70 11.77
CA LEU A 81 -12.09 -12.92 12.91
C LEU A 81 -10.57 -12.66 12.84
N LEU A 82 -9.79 -13.68 12.49
CA LEU A 82 -8.34 -13.54 12.26
C LEU A 82 -8.03 -12.55 11.13
N LEU A 83 -8.84 -12.56 10.06
CA LEU A 83 -8.69 -11.62 8.96
C LEU A 83 -8.94 -10.19 9.43
N VAL A 84 -9.99 -9.94 10.21
CA VAL A 84 -10.31 -8.62 10.78
C VAL A 84 -9.17 -8.13 11.67
N PHE A 85 -8.69 -8.94 12.62
CA PHE A 85 -7.57 -8.54 13.47
C PHE A 85 -6.29 -8.28 12.71
N ARG A 86 -6.02 -9.07 11.66
CA ARG A 86 -4.88 -8.85 10.78
C ARG A 86 -5.00 -7.53 10.02
N THR A 87 -6.18 -7.20 9.53
CA THR A 87 -6.41 -5.92 8.83
C THR A 87 -6.29 -4.75 9.80
N GLU A 88 -6.86 -4.84 11.00
CA GLU A 88 -6.73 -3.82 12.04
C GLU A 88 -5.27 -3.54 12.41
N ALA A 89 -4.49 -4.59 12.69
CA ALA A 89 -3.06 -4.44 13.00
C ALA A 89 -2.27 -3.82 11.82
N SER A 90 -2.64 -4.16 10.58
CA SER A 90 -2.02 -3.59 9.38
C SER A 90 -2.35 -2.10 9.23
N TYR A 91 -3.60 -1.72 9.49
CA TYR A 91 -4.05 -0.32 9.50
C TYR A 91 -3.37 0.48 10.60
N ALA A 92 -3.26 -0.06 11.81
CA ALA A 92 -2.55 0.59 12.92
C ALA A 92 -1.08 0.88 12.58
N ARG A 93 -0.38 -0.07 11.93
CA ARG A 93 1.00 0.13 11.46
C ARG A 93 1.10 1.22 10.38
N TRP A 94 0.17 1.23 9.43
CA TRP A 94 0.12 2.25 8.38
C TRP A 94 -0.13 3.64 8.97
N GLU A 95 -1.07 3.75 9.90
CA GLU A 95 -1.42 5.00 10.57
C GLU A 95 -0.24 5.52 11.42
N ALA A 96 0.44 4.63 12.16
CA ALA A 96 1.65 4.98 12.90
C ALA A 96 2.76 5.50 11.97
N ALA A 97 3.00 4.85 10.82
CA ALA A 97 3.98 5.30 9.84
C ALA A 97 3.63 6.69 9.26
N ARG A 98 2.34 6.91 8.94
CA ARG A 98 1.83 8.21 8.46
C ARG A 98 2.01 9.30 9.50
N SER A 99 1.70 9.00 10.77
CA SER A 99 1.88 9.91 11.90
C SER A 99 3.36 10.28 12.08
N ASN A 100 4.26 9.30 12.07
CA ASN A 100 5.71 9.53 12.16
C ASN A 100 6.22 10.42 11.01
N TRP A 101 5.78 10.17 9.78
CA TRP A 101 6.14 11.01 8.64
C TRP A 101 5.63 12.46 8.78
N MET A 102 4.42 12.64 9.34
CA MET A 102 3.88 13.97 9.64
C MET A 102 4.69 14.71 10.70
N THR A 103 5.18 14.00 11.73
CA THR A 103 6.11 14.55 12.73
C THR A 103 7.40 15.05 12.10
N VAL A 104 8.00 14.27 11.18
CA VAL A 104 9.20 14.68 10.44
C VAL A 104 8.96 15.96 9.63
N ILE A 105 7.86 16.04 8.87
CA ILE A 105 7.53 17.24 8.08
C ILE A 105 7.39 18.47 8.99
N THR A 106 6.73 18.30 10.15
CA THR A 106 6.52 19.38 11.11
C THR A 106 7.83 19.83 11.75
N ALA A 107 8.71 18.90 12.12
CA ALA A 107 10.04 19.19 12.63
C ALA A 107 10.89 19.97 11.60
N CYS A 108 10.93 19.52 10.34
CA CYS A 108 11.64 20.24 9.28
C CYS A 108 11.10 21.66 9.07
N ARG A 109 9.76 21.83 9.08
CA ARG A 109 9.13 23.15 8.94
C ARG A 109 9.47 24.07 10.10
N ASN A 110 9.43 23.55 11.33
CA ASN A 110 9.76 24.29 12.52
C ASN A 110 11.24 24.71 12.51
N LEU A 111 12.14 23.81 12.13
CA LEU A 111 13.57 24.10 12.01
C LEU A 111 13.87 25.21 10.99
N SER A 112 13.22 25.17 9.82
CA SER A 112 13.32 26.25 8.82
C SER A 112 12.66 27.55 9.27
N GLY A 113 11.63 27.48 10.11
CA GLY A 113 11.00 28.63 10.75
C GLY A 113 11.91 29.30 11.78
N LEU A 114 12.47 28.51 12.70
CA LEU A 114 13.44 28.95 13.71
C LEU A 114 14.68 29.54 13.04
N GLY A 115 15.21 28.87 12.00
CA GLY A 115 16.34 29.37 11.22
C GLY A 115 16.11 30.80 10.76
N ARG A 116 14.96 31.09 10.15
CA ARG A 116 14.56 32.44 9.69
C ARG A 116 14.32 33.42 10.83
N GLY A 117 13.73 32.98 11.94
CA GLY A 117 13.39 33.84 13.07
C GLY A 117 14.59 34.31 13.88
N TYR A 118 15.60 33.45 14.06
CA TYR A 118 16.79 33.74 14.86
C TYR A 118 17.95 34.36 14.06
N SER A 119 17.98 34.15 12.75
CA SER A 119 18.97 34.80 11.89
C SER A 119 18.50 36.22 11.52
N GLY A 120 19.11 37.24 12.11
CA GLY A 120 18.98 38.60 11.56
C GLY A 120 19.51 38.69 10.11
N ALA A 121 19.51 39.89 9.52
CA ALA A 121 19.90 40.14 8.12
C ALA A 121 21.30 39.59 7.70
N ARG A 122 22.23 39.43 8.66
CA ARG A 122 23.58 38.86 8.42
C ARG A 122 23.62 37.32 8.29
N GLY A 123 22.53 36.61 8.59
CA GLY A 123 22.49 35.15 8.65
C GLY A 123 21.87 34.44 7.43
N ALA A 124 21.49 35.17 6.39
CA ALA A 124 20.72 34.63 5.25
C ALA A 124 21.37 33.38 4.61
N GLY A 125 22.70 33.36 4.45
CA GLY A 125 23.42 32.20 3.92
C GLY A 125 23.32 30.95 4.81
N ARG A 126 23.34 31.12 6.14
CA ARG A 126 23.21 30.00 7.09
C ARG A 126 21.79 29.45 7.12
N VAL A 127 20.78 30.31 7.00
CA VAL A 127 19.37 29.87 6.87
C VAL A 127 19.18 29.08 5.59
N ALA A 128 19.71 29.57 4.47
CA ALA A 128 19.64 28.86 3.20
C ALA A 128 20.28 27.48 3.29
N ALA A 129 21.44 27.36 3.96
CA ALA A 129 22.07 26.08 4.24
C ALA A 129 21.17 25.17 5.11
N VAL A 130 20.61 25.64 6.23
CA VAL A 130 19.70 24.86 7.07
C VAL A 130 18.47 24.38 6.29
N CYS A 131 17.87 25.22 5.45
CA CYS A 131 16.75 24.85 4.60
C CYS A 131 17.13 23.77 3.55
N ARG A 132 18.32 23.88 2.94
CA ARG A 132 18.85 22.88 2.00
C ARG A 132 19.08 21.52 2.68
N TRP A 133 19.75 21.52 3.82
CA TRP A 133 20.09 20.30 4.57
C TRP A 133 18.84 19.63 5.17
N THR A 134 17.85 20.38 5.63
CA THR A 134 16.57 19.82 6.11
C THR A 134 15.74 19.20 4.99
N ALA A 135 15.78 19.78 3.79
CA ALA A 135 15.17 19.17 2.60
C ALA A 135 15.93 17.90 2.17
N ALA A 136 17.26 17.93 2.17
CA ALA A 136 18.09 16.77 1.87
C ALA A 136 17.82 15.60 2.85
N TYR A 137 17.70 15.88 4.15
CA TYR A 137 17.34 14.87 5.15
C TYR A 137 16.04 14.14 4.82
N ALA A 138 14.98 14.84 4.41
CA ALA A 138 13.71 14.22 4.06
C ALA A 138 13.83 13.29 2.84
N TRP A 139 14.68 13.63 1.87
CA TRP A 139 14.98 12.79 0.72
C TRP A 139 15.81 11.56 1.09
N CYS A 140 16.85 11.72 1.90
CA CYS A 140 17.65 10.60 2.40
C CYS A 140 16.80 9.64 3.24
N LEU A 141 15.94 10.17 4.12
CA LEU A 141 15.02 9.35 4.93
C LEU A 141 14.03 8.58 4.05
N LYS A 142 13.50 9.21 3.00
CA LYS A 142 12.61 8.54 2.04
C LYS A 142 13.32 7.39 1.32
N ASP A 143 14.55 7.61 0.88
CA ASP A 143 15.36 6.61 0.17
C ASP A 143 15.78 5.46 1.09
N HIS A 144 16.17 5.77 2.33
CA HIS A 144 16.44 4.75 3.35
C HIS A 144 15.24 3.82 3.59
N LEU A 145 14.00 4.33 3.45
CA LEU A 145 12.77 3.55 3.59
C LEU A 145 12.34 2.83 2.29
N GLN A 146 12.91 3.17 1.13
CA GLN A 146 12.52 2.64 -0.18
C GLN A 146 13.76 2.23 -1.00
N PRO A 147 13.98 0.94 -1.28
CA PRO A 147 15.23 0.44 -1.86
C PRO A 147 15.44 0.75 -3.35
N THR A 148 14.93 1.86 -3.88
CA THR A 148 14.93 2.09 -5.34
C THR A 148 14.79 3.56 -5.72
N ASN A 149 15.78 4.40 -5.42
CA ASN A 149 16.00 5.63 -6.18
C ASN A 149 17.49 5.96 -6.31
N ASP A 150 17.81 6.71 -7.36
CA ASP A 150 19.09 7.40 -7.46
C ASP A 150 19.06 8.61 -6.50
N LEU A 151 19.57 8.40 -5.28
CA LEU A 151 19.66 9.43 -4.25
C LEU A 151 20.53 10.61 -4.73
N ARG A 152 21.58 10.34 -5.51
CA ARG A 152 22.50 11.35 -6.05
C ARG A 152 21.77 12.36 -6.91
N ALA A 153 20.95 11.87 -7.86
CA ALA A 153 20.16 12.73 -8.75
C ALA A 153 19.18 13.65 -7.98
N ARG A 154 18.68 13.22 -6.82
CA ARG A 154 17.75 14.01 -5.99
C ARG A 154 18.46 15.02 -5.08
N LEU A 155 19.71 14.75 -4.68
CA LEU A 155 20.50 15.62 -3.81
C LEU A 155 21.26 16.71 -4.57
N GLN A 156 21.61 16.48 -5.84
CA GLN A 156 22.35 17.44 -6.69
C GLN A 156 21.73 18.85 -6.80
N PRO A 157 20.39 19.03 -6.87
CA PRO A 157 19.81 20.38 -6.87
C PRO A 157 19.80 21.05 -5.49
N LEU A 158 20.02 20.29 -4.41
CA LEU A 158 19.89 20.76 -3.03
C LEU A 158 21.25 20.98 -2.34
N LEU A 159 22.26 20.21 -2.70
CA LEU A 159 23.59 20.19 -2.08
C LEU A 159 24.68 20.43 -3.13
N SER A 160 25.80 21.00 -2.71
CA SER A 160 26.99 21.07 -3.59
C SER A 160 27.58 19.67 -3.78
N ASP A 161 28.36 19.46 -4.86
CA ASP A 161 28.90 18.13 -5.19
C ASP A 161 29.76 17.53 -4.06
N GLY A 162 30.48 18.37 -3.30
CA GLY A 162 31.25 17.95 -2.12
C GLY A 162 30.38 17.54 -0.94
N GLU A 163 29.25 18.22 -0.71
CA GLU A 163 28.29 17.89 0.35
C GLU A 163 27.50 16.61 0.02
N ALA A 164 27.15 16.41 -1.25
CA ALA A 164 26.46 15.22 -1.72
C ALA A 164 27.36 13.97 -1.69
N ALA A 165 28.65 14.12 -1.99
CA ALA A 165 29.63 13.03 -1.91
C ALA A 165 29.88 12.53 -0.48
N PHE A 166 29.62 13.35 0.55
CA PHE A 166 29.73 12.94 1.95
C PHE A 166 28.59 11.99 2.39
N LEU A 167 27.43 12.04 1.73
CA LEU A 167 26.22 11.30 2.12
C LEU A 167 26.01 9.97 1.37
N LEU A 168 26.78 9.74 0.30
CA LEU A 168 26.67 8.58 -0.60
C LEU A 168 27.83 7.61 -0.38
#